data_AF-A0A3C0PNE1-F1
#
_entry.id   AF-A0A3C0PNE1-F1
#
_cell.length_a   1.000
_cell.length_b   1.000
_cell.length_c   1.000
_cell.angle_alpha   90.00
_cell.angle_beta   90.00
_cell.angle_gamma   90.00
#
_symmetry.space_group_name_H-M   'P 1'
#
loop_
_entity.id
_entity.type
_entity.pdbx_description
1 polymer ?
#
loop_
_entity_poly.entity_id
_entity_poly.type
_entity_poly.pdbx_seq_one_letter_code
_entity_poly.pdbx_strand_id
1 'polypeptide(L)'
;MKFTKTVFATAALSLFAGFALAEEMTIVSWGGAYSKSQLKAYHEPYTAKTGVTIINDESAGTAVPKLRAMKEAGNLTWDVVDVEAGPAMQLCDEGLAMEIDHDSMLAAAPDGTLASVDFGSFIVSECFIPQIVYSYTVGYRNDMVGSTPPTSICALFDTDTYPGKRSLKKGALSNMEWALLC
;
A
#
# COMPACT_ATOMS: atom_id res chain seq x y z
N MET A 1 21.74 54.77 -58.12
CA MET A 1 20.40 54.20 -58.41
C MET A 1 20.02 53.29 -57.26
N LYS A 2 18.79 53.47 -56.75
CA LYS A 2 18.15 52.71 -55.66
C LYS A 2 18.13 51.21 -55.96
N PHE A 3 18.20 50.34 -54.94
CA PHE A 3 17.05 49.53 -54.55
C PHE A 3 17.25 48.88 -53.17
N THR A 4 16.19 49.06 -52.38
CA THR A 4 15.94 48.70 -50.98
C THR A 4 15.40 47.27 -50.88
N LYS A 5 15.32 46.75 -49.63
CA LYS A 5 14.60 45.55 -49.13
C LYS A 5 15.49 44.29 -49.10
N THR A 6 15.55 43.49 -48.04
CA THR A 6 14.46 43.04 -47.15
C THR A 6 15.05 42.50 -45.85
N VAL A 7 14.47 42.92 -44.72
CA VAL A 7 14.66 42.35 -43.39
C VAL A 7 14.06 40.95 -43.37
N PHE A 8 14.84 39.91 -43.09
CA PHE A 8 14.32 38.59 -42.74
C PHE A 8 14.35 38.47 -41.22
N ALA A 9 13.17 38.49 -40.61
CA ALA A 9 12.95 38.29 -39.20
C ALA A 9 13.31 36.83 -38.82
N THR A 10 14.35 36.67 -38.00
CA THR A 10 14.65 35.39 -37.35
C THR A 10 13.93 35.36 -36.01
N ALA A 11 12.67 34.95 -36.01
CA ALA A 11 11.92 34.62 -34.80
C ALA A 11 11.64 33.11 -34.80
N ALA A 12 12.66 32.31 -34.50
CA ALA A 12 12.48 30.94 -34.05
C ALA A 12 12.54 30.97 -32.52
N LEU A 13 11.47 31.48 -31.89
CA LEU A 13 11.25 31.27 -30.47
C LEU A 13 10.92 29.79 -30.28
N SER A 14 11.85 29.10 -29.65
CA SER A 14 11.80 27.73 -29.19
C SER A 14 10.52 27.46 -28.39
N LEU A 15 9.53 26.84 -29.03
CA LEU A 15 8.47 26.11 -28.36
C LEU A 15 9.04 24.78 -27.84
N PHE A 16 9.85 24.84 -26.78
CA PHE A 16 9.90 23.72 -25.84
C PHE A 16 8.64 23.82 -24.99
N ALA A 17 7.50 23.49 -25.58
CA ALA A 17 6.38 23.03 -24.79
C ALA A 17 6.86 21.75 -24.11
N GLY A 18 7.18 21.84 -22.82
CA GLY A 18 7.45 20.67 -22.02
C GLY A 18 6.26 19.73 -22.19
N PHE A 19 6.47 18.60 -22.87
CA PHE A 19 5.62 17.45 -22.65
C PHE A 19 5.81 17.13 -21.17
N ALA A 20 4.82 17.52 -20.36
CA ALA A 20 4.65 16.90 -19.06
C ALA A 20 4.40 15.42 -19.36
N LEU A 21 5.48 14.62 -19.36
CA LEU A 21 5.36 13.17 -19.32
C LEU A 21 4.52 12.88 -18.09
N ALA A 22 3.37 12.22 -18.28
CA ALA A 22 2.57 11.76 -17.17
C ALA A 22 3.48 10.88 -16.31
N GLU A 23 3.75 11.31 -15.08
CA GLU A 23 4.56 10.55 -14.15
C GLU A 23 3.80 9.27 -13.80
N GLU A 24 4.46 8.11 -13.92
CA GLU A 24 3.88 6.83 -13.54
C GLU A 24 4.29 6.51 -12.11
N MET A 25 3.35 6.00 -11.31
CA MET A 25 3.58 5.57 -9.94
C MET A 25 2.99 4.18 -9.75
N THR A 26 3.81 3.24 -9.31
CA THR A 26 3.40 1.87 -8.99
C THR A 26 3.06 1.75 -7.52
N ILE A 27 1.78 1.46 -7.24
CA ILE A 27 1.26 1.21 -5.90
C ILE A 27 0.97 -0.29 -5.74
N VAL A 28 1.54 -0.89 -4.70
CA VAL A 28 1.41 -2.32 -4.41
C VAL A 28 0.44 -2.52 -3.24
N SER A 29 -0.56 -3.37 -3.42
CA SER A 29 -1.63 -3.63 -2.46
C SER A 29 -2.02 -5.13 -2.44
N TRP A 30 -3.10 -5.48 -1.75
CA TRP A 30 -3.53 -6.84 -1.39
C TRP A 30 -4.54 -7.48 -2.35
N GLY A 31 -5.00 -6.73 -3.35
CA GLY A 31 -5.97 -7.12 -4.36
C GLY A 31 -7.44 -7.09 -3.91
N GLY A 32 -8.30 -7.54 -4.82
CA GLY A 32 -9.73 -7.75 -4.56
C GLY A 32 -10.50 -6.49 -4.13
N ALA A 33 -11.48 -6.67 -3.25
CA ALA A 33 -12.33 -5.58 -2.78
C ALA A 33 -11.54 -4.50 -2.00
N TYR A 34 -10.44 -4.90 -1.38
CA TYR A 34 -9.55 -4.02 -0.64
C TYR A 34 -8.82 -3.05 -1.58
N SER A 35 -8.08 -3.53 -2.57
CA SER A 35 -7.41 -2.62 -3.52
C SER A 35 -8.40 -1.80 -4.34
N LYS A 36 -9.60 -2.34 -4.60
CA LYS A 36 -10.69 -1.57 -5.22
C LYS A 36 -11.14 -0.39 -4.36
N SER A 37 -11.14 -0.53 -3.02
CA SER A 37 -11.50 0.58 -2.13
C SER A 37 -10.44 1.68 -2.19
N GLN A 38 -9.15 1.33 -2.15
CA GLN A 38 -8.02 2.27 -2.29
C GLN A 38 -8.03 2.97 -3.65
N LEU A 39 -8.30 2.22 -4.74
CA LEU A 39 -8.43 2.78 -6.08
C LEU A 39 -9.48 3.89 -6.13
N LYS A 40 -10.67 3.64 -5.58
CA LYS A 40 -11.79 4.60 -5.59
C LYS A 40 -11.58 5.77 -4.62
N ALA A 41 -11.01 5.51 -3.45
CA ALA A 41 -10.87 6.51 -2.39
C ALA A 41 -9.66 7.42 -2.59
N TYR A 42 -8.56 6.89 -3.12
CA TYR A 42 -7.26 7.57 -3.16
C TYR A 42 -6.73 7.73 -4.58
N HIS A 43 -6.63 6.64 -5.34
CA HIS A 43 -5.87 6.66 -6.59
C HIS A 43 -6.58 7.47 -7.68
N GLU A 44 -7.88 7.22 -7.92
CA GLU A 44 -8.65 7.96 -8.93
C GLU A 44 -8.71 9.47 -8.63
N PRO A 45 -9.02 9.92 -7.39
CA PRO A 45 -8.95 11.34 -7.04
C PRO A 45 -7.55 11.93 -7.19
N TYR A 46 -6.50 11.19 -6.80
CA TYR A 46 -5.12 11.65 -6.91
C TYR A 46 -4.71 11.81 -8.37
N THR A 47 -4.97 10.82 -9.22
CA THR A 47 -4.73 10.89 -10.67
C THR A 47 -5.50 12.05 -11.29
N ALA A 48 -6.78 12.24 -10.95
CA ALA A 48 -7.58 13.35 -11.47
C ALA A 48 -7.02 14.73 -11.07
N LYS A 49 -6.43 14.85 -9.88
CA LYS A 49 -5.85 16.10 -9.36
C LYS A 49 -4.47 16.40 -9.93
N THR A 50 -3.65 15.38 -10.16
CA THR A 50 -2.21 15.53 -10.45
C THR A 50 -1.82 15.18 -11.87
N GLY A 51 -2.62 14.37 -12.57
CA GLY A 51 -2.25 13.77 -13.85
C GLY A 51 -1.29 12.57 -13.74
N VAL A 52 -0.89 12.16 -12.53
CA VAL A 52 -0.06 10.97 -12.30
C VAL A 52 -0.83 9.71 -12.67
N THR A 53 -0.21 8.84 -13.46
CA THR A 53 -0.78 7.54 -13.83
C THR A 53 -0.41 6.51 -12.76
N ILE A 54 -1.40 5.95 -12.08
CA ILE A 54 -1.18 4.94 -11.04
C ILE A 54 -1.30 3.54 -11.63
N ILE A 55 -0.22 2.77 -11.54
CA ILE A 55 -0.17 1.33 -11.84
C ILE A 55 -0.41 0.58 -10.53
N ASN A 56 -1.37 -0.35 -10.51
CA ASN A 56 -1.67 -1.13 -9.32
C ASN A 56 -1.09 -2.55 -9.46
N ASP A 57 -0.36 -2.98 -8.44
CA ASP A 57 0.17 -4.35 -8.29
C ASP A 57 -0.46 -4.99 -7.04
N GLU A 58 -0.87 -6.26 -7.12
CA GLU A 58 -1.55 -6.96 -6.01
C GLU A 58 -0.59 -7.86 -5.19
N SER A 59 0.70 -7.51 -5.13
CA SER A 59 1.76 -8.35 -4.56
C SER A 59 2.15 -8.08 -3.09
N ALA A 60 1.38 -7.27 -2.36
CA ALA A 60 1.73 -6.81 -1.00
C ALA A 60 2.11 -7.96 -0.04
N GLY A 61 1.37 -9.07 -0.09
CA GLY A 61 1.64 -10.25 0.75
C GLY A 61 3.00 -10.93 0.52
N THR A 62 3.74 -10.52 -0.51
CA THR A 62 5.09 -11.00 -0.84
C THR A 62 6.08 -9.84 -1.02
N ALA A 63 5.79 -8.66 -0.47
CA ALA A 63 6.56 -7.46 -0.75
C ALA A 63 8.03 -7.57 -0.34
N VAL A 64 8.31 -8.05 0.88
CA VAL A 64 9.68 -8.15 1.43
C VAL A 64 10.64 -8.92 0.51
N PRO A 65 10.39 -10.19 0.15
CA PRO A 65 11.29 -10.91 -0.74
C PRO A 65 11.37 -10.31 -2.14
N LYS A 66 10.29 -9.68 -2.66
CA LYS A 66 10.31 -9.02 -3.96
C LYS A 66 11.17 -7.76 -3.97
N LEU A 67 11.05 -6.91 -2.95
CA LEU A 67 11.86 -5.70 -2.80
C LEU A 67 13.36 -6.04 -2.64
N ARG A 68 13.69 -7.09 -1.88
CA ARG A 68 15.07 -7.61 -1.83
C ARG A 68 15.59 -8.00 -3.20
N ALA A 69 14.82 -8.81 -3.93
CA ALA A 69 15.21 -9.24 -5.27
C ALA A 69 15.37 -8.05 -6.24
N MET A 70 14.50 -7.04 -6.16
CA MET A 70 14.62 -5.81 -6.94
C MET A 70 15.89 -5.02 -6.59
N LYS A 71 16.22 -4.90 -5.30
CA LYS A 71 17.46 -4.25 -4.83
C LYS A 71 18.69 -5.00 -5.31
N GLU A 72 18.72 -6.33 -5.19
CA GLU A 72 19.80 -7.18 -5.69
C GLU A 72 19.99 -7.07 -7.20
N ALA A 73 18.89 -6.96 -7.95
CA ALA A 73 18.90 -6.77 -9.40
C ALA A 73 19.23 -5.33 -9.83
N GLY A 74 19.25 -4.37 -8.90
CA GLY A 74 19.43 -2.94 -9.20
C GLY A 74 18.28 -2.35 -10.02
N ASN A 75 17.09 -2.93 -9.94
CA ASN A 75 15.91 -2.52 -10.71
C ASN A 75 14.68 -2.42 -9.81
N LEU A 76 14.58 -1.30 -9.09
CA LEU A 76 13.44 -0.99 -8.23
C LEU A 76 12.33 -0.35 -9.07
N THR A 77 11.16 -0.98 -9.09
CA THR A 77 10.01 -0.55 -9.92
C THR A 77 8.76 -0.22 -9.11
N TRP A 78 8.83 -0.34 -7.79
CA TRP A 78 7.70 -0.08 -6.88
C TRP A 78 7.95 1.20 -6.10
N ASP A 79 6.93 2.06 -6.02
CA ASP A 79 7.04 3.39 -5.41
C ASP A 79 6.40 3.41 -4.03
N VAL A 80 5.18 2.88 -3.90
CA VAL A 80 4.45 2.81 -2.63
C VAL A 80 3.95 1.39 -2.40
N VAL A 81 4.21 0.84 -1.23
CA VAL A 81 3.88 -0.55 -0.91
C VAL A 81 3.08 -0.60 0.39
N ASP A 82 1.84 -1.06 0.29
CA ASP A 82 0.99 -1.36 1.44
C ASP A 82 1.51 -2.65 2.11
N VAL A 83 1.98 -2.54 3.35
CA VAL A 83 2.55 -3.64 4.12
C VAL A 83 2.03 -3.64 5.55
N GLU A 84 1.98 -4.83 6.16
CA GLU A 84 1.70 -4.98 7.59
C GLU A 84 2.86 -4.42 8.44
N ALA A 85 2.61 -4.12 9.72
CA ALA A 85 3.59 -3.52 10.64
C ALA A 85 4.94 -4.28 10.71
N GLY A 86 4.89 -5.61 10.82
CA GLY A 86 6.08 -6.47 10.88
C GLY A 86 6.98 -6.30 9.64
N PRO A 87 6.46 -6.57 8.43
CA PRO A 87 7.13 -6.28 7.18
C PRO A 87 7.64 -4.83 7.03
N ALA A 88 6.90 -3.82 7.49
CA ALA A 88 7.34 -2.43 7.44
C ALA A 88 8.63 -2.17 8.25
N MET A 89 8.69 -2.68 9.49
CA MET A 89 9.89 -2.60 10.33
C MET A 89 11.06 -3.31 9.64
N GLN A 90 10.83 -4.52 9.11
CA GLN A 90 11.87 -5.29 8.42
C GLN A 90 12.43 -4.57 7.17
N LEU A 91 11.56 -3.95 6.37
CA LEU A 91 11.99 -3.20 5.18
C LEU A 91 12.78 -1.94 5.56
N CYS A 92 12.40 -1.30 6.67
CA CYS A 92 13.13 -0.15 7.21
C CYS A 92 14.54 -0.55 7.67
N ASP A 93 14.65 -1.58 8.50
CA ASP A 93 15.93 -2.10 9.02
C ASP A 93 16.90 -2.53 7.90
N GLU A 94 16.37 -3.01 6.77
CA GLU A 94 17.15 -3.45 5.60
C GLU A 94 17.49 -2.32 4.62
N GLY A 95 17.06 -1.08 4.92
CA GLY A 95 17.19 0.08 4.02
C GLY A 95 16.55 -0.20 2.67
N LEU A 96 15.37 -0.84 2.67
CA LEU A 96 14.53 -1.11 1.50
C LEU A 96 13.31 -0.19 1.45
N ALA A 97 12.97 0.46 2.55
CA ALA A 97 11.96 1.52 2.62
C ALA A 97 12.64 2.86 2.94
N MET A 98 12.06 3.95 2.45
CA MET A 98 12.50 5.31 2.74
C MET A 98 12.07 5.71 4.15
N GLU A 99 12.97 6.33 4.91
CA GLU A 99 12.64 6.99 6.17
C GLU A 99 11.73 8.20 5.93
N ILE A 100 10.75 8.40 6.80
CA ILE A 100 9.72 9.42 6.66
C ILE A 100 9.78 10.33 7.88
N ASP A 101 10.03 11.61 7.65
CA ASP A 101 9.76 12.62 8.67
C ASP A 101 8.27 12.96 8.62
N HIS A 102 7.50 12.31 9.50
CA HIS A 102 6.03 12.41 9.50
C HIS A 102 5.53 13.85 9.59
N ASP A 103 6.20 14.72 10.36
CA ASP A 103 5.71 16.06 10.62
C ASP A 103 6.06 17.06 9.52
N SER A 104 7.09 16.79 8.72
CA SER A 104 7.45 17.62 7.56
C SER A 104 6.91 17.09 6.23
N MET A 105 6.74 15.78 6.10
CA MET A 105 6.31 15.14 4.85
C MET A 105 4.81 14.88 4.76
N LEU A 106 4.10 14.76 5.89
CA LEU A 106 2.67 14.50 5.91
C LEU A 106 1.87 15.76 6.28
N ALA A 107 0.65 15.82 5.77
CA ALA A 107 -0.27 16.88 6.16
C ALA A 107 -0.65 16.72 7.64
N ALA A 108 -0.69 17.84 8.36
CA ALA A 108 -1.32 17.89 9.67
C ALA A 108 -2.80 17.49 9.58
N ALA A 109 -3.34 17.00 10.69
CA ALA A 109 -4.77 16.75 10.82
C ALA A 109 -5.59 18.03 10.57
N PRO A 110 -6.89 17.93 10.25
CA PRO A 110 -7.72 19.12 9.97
C PRO A 110 -7.77 20.17 11.08
N ASP A 111 -7.47 19.79 12.33
CA ASP A 111 -7.39 20.68 13.49
C ASP A 111 -5.98 21.27 13.73
N GLY A 112 -5.01 20.95 12.87
CA GLY A 112 -3.63 21.40 12.96
C GLY A 112 -2.71 20.49 13.79
N THR A 113 -3.21 19.37 14.32
CA THR A 113 -2.37 18.39 15.03
C THR A 113 -1.31 17.81 14.08
N LEU A 114 -0.07 17.75 14.56
CA LEU A 114 1.05 17.17 13.82
C LEU A 114 0.80 15.68 13.55
N ALA A 115 1.26 15.17 12.40
CA ALA A 115 0.98 13.80 11.98
C ALA A 115 1.55 12.77 12.96
N SER A 116 2.73 13.02 13.53
CA SER A 116 3.33 12.15 14.54
C SER A 116 2.49 12.04 15.82
N VAL A 117 1.76 13.11 16.17
CA VAL A 117 0.86 13.15 17.33
C VAL A 117 -0.47 12.49 17.01
N ASP A 118 -1.05 12.75 15.83
CA ASP A 118 -2.33 12.17 15.40
C ASP A 118 -2.24 10.65 15.26
N PHE A 119 -1.20 10.16 14.57
CA PHE A 119 -0.96 8.73 14.43
C PHE A 119 -0.44 8.07 15.71
N GLY A 120 0.34 8.78 16.52
CA GLY A 120 0.84 8.31 17.81
C GLY A 120 1.48 6.91 17.73
N SER A 121 1.00 5.98 18.57
CA SER A 121 1.56 4.62 18.66
C SER A 121 1.27 3.73 17.43
N PHE A 122 0.50 4.20 16.45
CA PHE A 122 0.33 3.48 15.19
C PHE A 122 1.55 3.61 14.28
N ILE A 123 2.42 4.61 14.50
CA ILE A 123 3.73 4.68 13.85
C ILE A 123 4.64 3.62 14.49
N VAL A 124 4.78 2.48 13.82
CA VAL A 124 5.59 1.34 14.30
C VAL A 124 7.04 1.38 13.84
N SER A 125 7.37 2.20 12.83
CA SER A 125 8.73 2.49 12.39
C SER A 125 8.80 3.85 11.69
N GLU A 126 10.01 4.38 11.53
CA GLU A 126 10.26 5.64 10.79
C GLU A 126 9.96 5.53 9.29
N CYS A 127 9.88 4.33 8.72
CA CYS A 127 9.54 4.11 7.31
C CYS A 127 8.06 3.78 7.06
N PHE A 128 7.18 3.95 8.06
CA PHE A 128 5.78 3.51 8.00
C PHE A 128 4.78 4.66 8.16
N ILE A 129 3.80 4.74 7.26
CA ILE A 129 2.65 5.64 7.38
C ILE A 129 1.41 4.81 7.73
N PRO A 130 0.79 5.01 8.90
CA PRO A 130 -0.44 4.31 9.25
C PRO A 130 -1.59 4.71 8.31
N GLN A 131 -2.24 3.70 7.72
CA GLN A 131 -3.28 3.93 6.71
C GLN A 131 -4.57 3.19 7.01
N ILE A 132 -4.49 1.89 7.34
CA ILE A 132 -5.65 1.04 7.65
C ILE A 132 -5.40 0.22 8.92
N VAL A 133 -6.42 0.13 9.76
CA VAL A 133 -6.52 -0.84 10.85
C VAL A 133 -7.42 -1.99 10.40
N TYR A 134 -6.98 -3.22 10.64
CA TYR A 134 -7.69 -4.43 10.24
C TYR A 134 -7.67 -5.48 11.35
N SER A 135 -8.50 -6.52 11.20
CA SER A 135 -8.56 -7.64 12.13
C SER A 135 -8.52 -8.96 11.38
N TYR A 136 -7.77 -9.92 11.92
CA TYR A 136 -7.92 -11.32 11.55
C TYR A 136 -9.13 -11.90 12.27
N THR A 137 -10.16 -12.26 11.52
CA THR A 137 -11.40 -12.83 12.06
C THR A 137 -11.68 -14.21 11.46
N VAL A 138 -12.46 -15.02 12.17
CA VAL A 138 -12.91 -16.32 11.69
C VAL A 138 -14.37 -16.22 11.27
N GLY A 139 -14.64 -16.62 10.03
CA GLY A 139 -15.98 -16.84 9.52
C GLY A 139 -16.27 -18.34 9.40
N TYR A 140 -17.53 -18.71 9.60
CA TYR A 140 -18.01 -20.07 9.35
C TYR A 140 -19.27 -20.03 8.48
N ARG A 141 -19.59 -21.18 7.89
CA ARG A 141 -20.82 -21.38 7.16
C ARG A 141 -21.96 -21.69 8.12
N ASN A 142 -22.96 -20.82 8.17
CA ASN A 142 -24.11 -20.97 9.07
C ASN A 142 -24.88 -22.29 8.85
N ASP A 143 -24.87 -22.82 7.62
CA ASP A 143 -25.54 -24.08 7.28
C ASP A 143 -24.73 -25.34 7.63
N MET A 144 -23.52 -25.20 8.18
CA MET A 144 -22.61 -26.31 8.47
C MET A 144 -22.31 -26.51 9.96
N VAL A 145 -22.71 -25.58 10.83
CA VAL A 145 -22.34 -25.58 12.28
C VAL A 145 -23.46 -26.09 13.20
N GLY A 146 -24.55 -26.63 12.65
CA GLY A 146 -25.67 -27.16 13.41
C GLY A 146 -26.36 -26.11 14.29
N SER A 147 -26.86 -26.52 15.45
CA SER A 147 -27.58 -25.63 16.39
C SER A 147 -26.68 -24.84 17.34
N THR A 148 -25.38 -25.16 17.42
CA THR A 148 -24.44 -24.56 18.37
C THR A 148 -23.28 -23.89 17.63
N PRO A 149 -23.42 -22.62 17.20
CA PRO A 149 -22.37 -21.96 16.44
C PRO A 149 -21.08 -21.75 17.25
N PRO A 150 -19.90 -21.74 16.58
CA PRO A 150 -18.63 -21.36 17.20
C PRO A 150 -18.68 -19.97 17.87
N THR A 151 -18.19 -19.88 19.11
CA THR A 151 -18.09 -18.62 19.87
C THR A 151 -16.66 -18.24 20.24
N SER A 152 -15.69 -19.13 20.00
CA SER A 152 -14.27 -18.89 20.28
C SER A 152 -13.40 -19.42 19.15
N ILE A 153 -12.15 -18.95 19.11
CA ILE A 153 -11.16 -19.38 18.11
C ILE A 153 -10.85 -20.89 18.21
N CYS A 154 -11.02 -21.49 19.38
CA CYS A 154 -10.71 -22.90 19.61
C CYS A 154 -11.64 -23.86 18.87
N ALA A 155 -12.82 -23.40 18.47
CA ALA A 155 -13.71 -24.15 17.58
C ALA A 155 -13.06 -24.47 16.21
N LEU A 156 -12.04 -23.70 15.80
CA LEU A 156 -11.28 -24.00 14.59
C LEU A 156 -10.58 -25.37 14.70
N PHE A 157 -10.07 -25.70 15.89
CA PHE A 157 -9.29 -26.90 16.20
C PHE A 157 -10.14 -28.06 16.73
N ASP A 158 -11.34 -27.78 17.25
CA ASP A 158 -12.31 -28.81 17.64
C ASP A 158 -12.98 -29.42 16.40
N THR A 159 -12.33 -30.45 15.83
CA THR A 159 -12.83 -31.16 14.64
C THR A 159 -13.93 -32.15 14.94
N ASP A 160 -14.11 -32.52 16.20
CA ASP A 160 -15.11 -33.52 16.62
C ASP A 160 -16.48 -32.85 16.75
N THR A 161 -16.56 -31.69 17.41
CA THR A 161 -17.79 -30.89 17.51
C THR A 161 -18.12 -30.21 16.19
N TYR A 162 -17.11 -29.71 15.48
CA TYR A 162 -17.28 -28.96 14.23
C TYR A 162 -16.62 -29.68 13.05
N PRO A 163 -17.15 -30.79 12.53
CA PRO A 163 -16.55 -31.47 11.38
C PRO A 163 -16.59 -30.58 10.12
N GLY A 164 -15.51 -30.55 9.35
CA GLY A 164 -15.48 -29.74 8.11
C GLY A 164 -14.10 -29.32 7.62
N LYS A 165 -14.06 -28.73 6.43
CA LYS A 165 -12.82 -28.17 5.87
C LYS A 165 -12.54 -26.80 6.49
N ARG A 166 -11.27 -26.55 6.81
CA ARG A 166 -10.77 -25.24 7.27
C ARG A 166 -9.92 -24.61 6.19
N SER A 167 -9.87 -23.28 6.20
CA SER A 167 -8.91 -22.50 5.42
C SER A 167 -8.22 -21.54 6.39
N LEU A 168 -6.90 -21.47 6.30
CA LEU A 168 -6.06 -20.58 7.09
C LEU A 168 -5.19 -19.75 6.13
N LYS A 169 -4.76 -18.56 6.60
CA LYS A 169 -3.77 -17.76 5.86
C LYS A 169 -2.52 -18.61 5.65
N LYS A 170 -1.92 -18.56 4.47
CA LYS A 170 -0.62 -19.20 4.22
C LYS A 170 0.50 -18.36 4.86
N GLY A 171 0.71 -18.55 6.16
CA GLY A 171 1.71 -17.85 6.97
C GLY A 171 1.65 -18.28 8.44
N ALA A 172 2.67 -17.93 9.22
CA ALA A 172 2.71 -18.26 10.64
C ALA A 172 1.94 -17.25 11.49
N LEU A 173 2.03 -15.95 11.14
CA LEU A 173 1.37 -14.87 11.86
C LEU A 173 -0.16 -15.08 11.92
N SER A 174 -0.74 -14.80 13.08
CA SER A 174 -2.12 -15.09 13.51
C SER A 174 -2.42 -16.58 13.71
N ASN A 175 -1.96 -17.45 12.80
CA ASN A 175 -2.23 -18.89 12.91
C ASN A 175 -1.57 -19.51 14.15
N MET A 176 -0.34 -19.11 14.47
CA MET A 176 0.38 -19.62 15.64
C MET A 176 -0.23 -19.10 16.94
N GLU A 177 -0.64 -17.83 16.98
CA GLU A 177 -1.34 -17.24 18.11
C GLU A 177 -2.65 -17.99 18.37
N TRP A 178 -3.44 -18.28 17.33
CA TRP A 178 -4.67 -19.06 17.47
C TRP A 178 -4.42 -20.49 17.95
N ALA A 179 -3.37 -21.15 17.48
CA ALA A 179 -3.02 -22.50 17.91
C ALA A 179 -2.56 -22.56 19.37
N LEU A 180 -1.86 -21.53 19.86
CA LEU A 180 -1.36 -21.47 21.23
C LEU A 180 -2.44 -21.13 22.27
N LEU A 181 -3.57 -20.59 21.83
CA LEU A 181 -4.65 -20.18 22.74
C LEU A 181 -5.58 -21.32 23.20
N CYS A 182 -5.48 -22.55 22.66
CA CYS A 182 -6.59 -23.53 22.68
C CYS A 182 -6.35 -24.91 23.35
#